data_AF-A0A965KP93-F1
#
_entry.id   AF-A0A965KP93-F1
#
_cell.length_a   1.000
_cell.length_b   1.000
_cell.length_c   1.000
_cell.angle_alpha   90.00
_cell.angle_beta   90.00
_cell.angle_gamma   90.00
#
_symmetry.space_group_name_H-M   'P 1'
#
loop_
_entity.id
_entity.type
_entity.pdbx_description
1 polymer ?
#
loop_
_entity_poly.entity_id
_entity_poly.type
_entity_poly.pdbx_seq_one_letter_code
_entity_poly.pdbx_strand_id
1 'polypeptide(L)'
;TIDNYFDTLGGITKAVKRAKGGREIPVYIGDQTQGEGVVRTLSEQVSLETRTRMLNPKWFEGMLKHGYEGVRQIEVHITNTMGWSATTGQVQPWVYKQLTQTFILDPKMRERLAQLNPTASARMANRLMEASNRNYWQPDDEMRAAMKQASDELEDRLEGVFETPALQRVG
;
A
#
# COMPACT_ATOMS: atom_id res chain seq x y z
N THR A 1 7.12 12.67 7.02
CA THR A 1 6.18 11.58 6.68
C THR A 1 6.09 10.62 7.86
N ILE A 2 5.03 9.81 7.96
CA ILE A 2 4.65 8.99 9.13
C ILE A 2 5.59 7.76 9.32
N ASP A 3 6.76 7.79 8.69
CA ASP A 3 7.61 6.61 8.42
C ASP A 3 8.24 6.03 9.69
N ASN A 4 8.45 6.83 10.74
CA ASN A 4 9.05 6.38 12.00
C ASN A 4 8.02 6.10 13.12
N TYR A 5 6.73 6.37 12.88
CA TYR A 5 5.72 6.30 13.93
C TYR A 5 5.20 4.87 14.15
N PHE A 6 5.10 4.03 13.13
CA PHE A 6 4.56 2.68 13.33
C PHE A 6 5.50 1.80 14.17
N ASP A 7 6.82 1.92 14.01
CA ASP A 7 7.78 1.14 14.80
C ASP A 7 7.69 1.47 16.30
N THR A 8 7.59 2.77 16.64
CA THR A 8 7.54 3.23 18.03
C THR A 8 6.14 3.19 18.63
N LEU A 9 5.19 3.90 18.02
CA LEU A 9 3.79 3.99 18.48
C LEU A 9 3.11 2.62 18.41
N GLY A 10 3.37 1.88 17.34
CA GLY A 10 2.81 0.56 17.14
C GLY A 10 3.38 -0.50 18.10
N GLY A 11 4.70 -0.48 18.34
CA GLY A 11 5.35 -1.32 19.34
C GLY A 11 4.77 -1.09 20.75
N ILE A 12 4.62 0.17 21.16
CA ILE A 12 4.01 0.54 22.45
C ILE A 12 2.56 0.07 22.51
N THR A 13 1.76 0.32 21.46
CA THR A 13 0.35 -0.10 21.42
C THR A 13 0.20 -1.60 21.63
N LYS A 14 1.03 -2.40 20.95
CA LYS A 14 1.03 -3.86 21.09
C LYS A 14 1.44 -4.31 22.50
N ALA A 15 2.44 -3.65 23.09
CA ALA A 15 2.87 -3.92 24.47
C ALA A 15 1.75 -3.62 25.48
N VAL A 16 1.08 -2.47 25.36
CA VAL A 16 -0.02 -2.11 26.27
C VAL A 16 -1.24 -3.00 26.04
N LYS A 17 -1.58 -3.38 24.80
CA LYS A 17 -2.64 -4.38 24.50
C LYS A 17 -2.35 -5.71 25.20
N ARG A 18 -1.10 -6.19 25.16
CA ARG A 18 -0.67 -7.39 25.89
C ARG A 18 -0.81 -7.23 27.40
N ALA A 19 -0.39 -6.10 27.96
CA ALA A 19 -0.49 -5.82 29.39
C ALA A 19 -1.95 -5.69 29.87
N LYS A 20 -2.87 -5.23 29.02
CA LYS A 20 -4.31 -5.10 29.31
C LYS A 20 -5.14 -6.33 28.90
N GLY A 21 -4.53 -7.51 28.82
CA GLY A 21 -5.25 -8.75 28.56
C GLY A 21 -5.87 -8.84 27.16
N GLY A 22 -5.26 -8.22 26.16
CA GLY A 22 -5.72 -8.25 24.77
C GLY A 22 -6.74 -7.16 24.40
N ARG A 23 -7.15 -6.31 25.36
CA ARG A 23 -8.07 -5.21 25.08
C ARG A 23 -7.45 -4.18 24.14
N GLU A 24 -8.19 -3.80 23.10
CA GLU A 24 -7.76 -2.75 22.18
C GLU A 24 -7.73 -1.38 22.87
N ILE A 25 -6.78 -0.56 22.45
CA ILE A 25 -6.54 0.76 23.02
C ILE A 25 -6.63 1.77 21.89
N PRO A 26 -7.36 2.88 22.08
CA PRO A 26 -7.42 3.92 21.07
C PRO A 26 -6.04 4.54 20.88
N VAL A 27 -5.63 4.69 19.62
CA VAL A 27 -4.38 5.35 19.23
C VAL A 27 -4.77 6.67 18.57
N TYR A 28 -4.16 7.75 19.04
CA TYR A 28 -4.40 9.10 18.52
C TYR A 28 -3.12 9.67 17.93
N ILE A 29 -3.29 10.47 16.88
CA ILE A 29 -2.23 11.24 16.21
C ILE A 29 -2.58 12.72 16.35
N GLY A 30 -1.65 13.49 16.92
CA GLY A 30 -1.70 14.95 16.90
C GLY A 30 -1.10 15.47 15.59
N ASP A 31 -1.94 16.09 14.77
CA ASP A 31 -1.55 16.77 13.55
C ASP A 31 -1.42 18.27 13.81
N GLN A 32 -0.20 18.77 13.91
CA GLN A 32 0.10 20.19 14.10
C GLN A 32 0.54 20.88 12.81
N THR A 33 0.27 20.30 11.63
CA THR A 33 0.75 20.85 10.36
C THR A 33 -0.01 22.11 9.91
N GLN A 34 -1.18 22.40 10.50
CA GLN A 34 -1.96 23.60 10.22
C GLN A 34 -2.62 24.18 11.48
N GLY A 35 -2.61 25.52 11.60
CA GLY A 35 -3.42 26.29 12.55
C GLY A 35 -3.32 25.79 14.00
N GLU A 36 -4.48 25.61 14.64
CA GLU A 36 -4.59 25.23 16.06
C GLU A 36 -4.27 23.76 16.37
N GLY A 37 -3.92 22.96 15.35
CA GLY A 37 -3.64 21.53 15.49
C GLY A 37 -4.90 20.68 15.72
N VAL A 38 -4.91 19.47 15.17
CA VAL A 38 -6.06 18.55 15.24
C VAL A 38 -5.61 17.21 15.79
N VAL A 39 -6.36 16.65 16.74
CA VAL A 39 -6.15 15.27 17.20
C VAL A 39 -7.11 14.35 16.45
N ARG A 40 -6.57 13.32 15.80
CA ARG A 40 -7.35 12.30 15.08
C ARG A 40 -7.04 10.91 15.64
N THR A 41 -7.97 9.98 15.50
CA THR A 41 -7.66 8.56 15.65
C THR A 41 -6.70 8.12 14.54
N LEU A 42 -5.95 7.04 14.77
CA LEU A 42 -5.10 6.46 13.73
C LEU A 42 -5.89 6.07 12.48
N SER A 43 -7.08 5.49 12.65
CA SER A 43 -7.92 5.10 11.51
C SER A 43 -8.34 6.30 10.66
N GLU A 44 -8.70 7.42 11.29
CA GLU A 44 -8.99 8.69 10.59
C GLU A 44 -7.76 9.23 9.88
N GLN A 45 -6.60 9.20 10.53
CA GLN A 45 -5.35 9.70 9.94
C GLN A 45 -4.94 8.87 8.72
N VAL A 46 -4.97 7.54 8.81
CA VAL A 46 -4.67 6.64 7.68
C VAL A 46 -5.66 6.86 6.54
N SER A 47 -6.94 7.02 6.85
CA SER A 47 -7.99 7.29 5.85
C SER A 47 -7.77 8.62 5.14
N LEU A 48 -7.41 9.67 5.90
CA LEU A 48 -7.13 11.00 5.36
C LEU A 48 -5.89 10.98 4.46
N GLU A 49 -4.79 10.39 4.92
CA GLU A 49 -3.55 10.29 4.12
C GLU A 49 -3.78 9.48 2.85
N THR A 50 -4.50 8.35 2.94
CA THR A 50 -4.84 7.53 1.78
C THR A 50 -5.60 8.34 0.73
N ARG A 51 -6.64 9.09 1.13
CA ARG A 51 -7.47 9.87 0.20
C ARG A 51 -6.76 11.10 -0.37
N THR A 52 -5.96 11.79 0.44
CA THR A 52 -5.32 13.05 0.04
C THR A 52 -4.01 12.83 -0.72
N ARG A 53 -3.39 11.66 -0.60
CA ARG A 53 -2.16 11.27 -1.30
C ARG A 53 -2.36 10.05 -2.20
N MET A 54 -2.36 8.85 -1.64
CA MET A 54 -2.24 7.60 -2.41
C MET A 54 -3.35 7.42 -3.44
N LEU A 55 -4.58 7.85 -3.13
CA LEU A 55 -5.72 7.77 -4.05
C LEU A 55 -6.05 9.12 -4.71
N ASN A 56 -5.20 10.13 -4.52
CA ASN A 56 -5.33 11.42 -5.19
C ASN A 56 -4.47 11.42 -6.47
N PRO A 57 -5.09 11.44 -7.66
CA PRO A 57 -4.35 11.44 -8.92
C PRO A 57 -3.35 12.59 -9.02
N LYS A 58 -3.65 13.77 -8.47
CA LYS A 58 -2.69 14.89 -8.51
C LYS A 58 -1.39 14.54 -7.77
N TRP A 59 -1.49 13.78 -6.69
CA TRP A 59 -0.33 13.40 -5.90
C TRP A 59 0.44 12.25 -6.55
N PHE A 60 -0.22 11.11 -6.84
CA PHE A 60 0.52 9.97 -7.40
C PHE A 60 1.01 10.23 -8.83
N GLU A 61 0.28 10.99 -9.66
CA GLU A 61 0.80 11.42 -10.97
C GLU A 61 1.99 12.36 -10.81
N GLY A 62 1.97 13.22 -9.79
CA GLY A 62 3.11 14.06 -9.40
C GLY A 62 4.34 13.20 -9.06
N MET A 63 4.15 12.16 -8.24
CA MET A 63 5.22 11.21 -7.91
C MET A 63 5.74 10.49 -9.15
N LEU A 64 4.86 9.94 -9.99
CA LEU A 64 5.26 9.18 -11.18
C LEU A 64 6.03 10.02 -12.22
N LYS A 65 5.93 11.35 -12.21
CA LYS A 65 6.79 12.24 -13.02
C LYS A 65 8.26 12.19 -12.61
N HIS A 66 8.55 11.81 -11.37
CA HIS A 66 9.91 11.59 -10.87
C HIS A 66 10.43 10.16 -11.12
N GLY A 67 9.70 9.37 -11.93
CA GLY A 67 10.12 8.06 -12.41
C GLY A 67 10.45 7.09 -11.28
N TYR A 68 11.69 6.60 -11.26
CA TYR A 68 12.14 5.55 -10.34
C TYR A 68 11.88 5.86 -8.87
N GLU A 69 12.26 7.06 -8.43
CA GLU A 69 12.11 7.48 -7.03
C GLU A 69 10.64 7.77 -6.70
N GLY A 70 9.86 8.22 -7.68
CA GLY A 70 8.41 8.38 -7.55
C GLY A 70 7.69 7.08 -7.18
N VAL A 71 7.98 6.01 -7.92
CA VAL A 71 7.41 4.68 -7.63
C VAL A 71 7.89 4.16 -6.27
N ARG A 72 9.16 4.39 -5.92
CA ARG A 72 9.70 4.02 -4.60
C ARG A 72 8.94 4.71 -3.47
N GLN A 73 8.60 5.99 -3.60
CA GLN A 73 7.82 6.69 -2.57
C GLN A 73 6.41 6.11 -2.42
N ILE A 74 5.74 5.77 -3.52
CA ILE A 74 4.43 5.09 -3.48
C ILE A 74 4.54 3.74 -2.76
N GLU A 75 5.58 2.94 -3.07
CA GLU A 75 5.83 1.66 -2.40
C GLU A 75 6.05 1.83 -0.89
N VAL A 76 6.84 2.82 -0.47
CA VAL A 76 7.06 3.13 0.95
C VAL A 76 5.75 3.43 1.67
N HIS A 77 4.86 4.22 1.08
CA HIS A 77 3.54 4.51 1.68
C HIS A 77 2.68 3.24 1.87
N ILE A 78 2.74 2.29 0.93
CA ILE A 78 2.03 1.01 1.02
C ILE A 78 2.64 0.13 2.11
N THR A 79 3.97 0.04 2.17
CA THR A 79 4.69 -0.66 3.24
C THR A 79 4.34 -0.09 4.63
N ASN A 80 4.29 1.23 4.77
CA ASN A 80 3.92 1.89 6.02
C ASN A 80 2.45 1.62 6.42
N THR A 81 1.54 1.63 5.45
CA THR A 81 0.14 1.25 5.68
C THR A 81 0.03 -0.18 6.22
N MET A 82 0.84 -1.11 5.70
CA MET A 82 0.93 -2.47 6.24
C MET A 82 1.51 -2.51 7.67
N GLY A 83 2.52 -1.69 7.96
CA GLY A 83 3.11 -1.54 9.30
C GLY A 83 2.08 -1.11 10.34
N TRP A 84 1.14 -0.22 9.98
CA TRP A 84 0.04 0.17 10.85
C TRP A 84 -0.90 -0.99 11.20
N SER A 85 -1.25 -1.83 10.23
CA SER A 85 -2.05 -3.04 10.51
C SER A 85 -1.32 -4.01 11.42
N ALA A 86 -0.03 -4.24 11.18
CA ALA A 86 0.78 -5.17 11.96
C ALA A 86 0.89 -4.81 13.45
N THR A 87 0.78 -3.52 13.75
CA THR A 87 1.00 -2.99 15.09
C THR A 87 -0.28 -2.57 15.81
N THR A 88 -1.29 -2.13 15.07
CA THR A 88 -2.53 -1.58 15.65
C THR A 88 -3.80 -2.30 15.21
N GLY A 89 -3.80 -2.90 14.01
CA GLY A 89 -5.00 -3.49 13.41
C GLY A 89 -6.09 -2.48 13.01
N GLN A 90 -5.80 -1.17 12.96
CA GLN A 90 -6.81 -0.12 12.76
C GLN A 90 -6.93 0.41 11.32
N VAL A 91 -6.20 -0.17 10.37
CA VAL A 91 -6.34 0.17 8.95
C VAL A 91 -7.60 -0.50 8.40
N GLN A 92 -8.44 0.27 7.71
CA GLN A 92 -9.70 -0.23 7.20
C GLN A 92 -9.51 -1.06 5.92
N PRO A 93 -10.26 -2.16 5.71
CA PRO A 93 -10.10 -3.03 4.53
C PRO A 93 -10.22 -2.32 3.18
N TRP A 94 -11.05 -1.27 3.09
CA TRP A 94 -11.22 -0.51 1.84
C TRP A 94 -9.92 0.15 1.37
N VAL A 95 -9.00 0.48 2.29
CA VAL A 95 -7.70 1.08 1.96
C VAL A 95 -6.92 0.11 1.09
N TYR A 96 -6.75 -1.13 1.53
CA TYR A 96 -6.05 -2.16 0.75
C TYR A 96 -6.75 -2.46 -0.57
N LYS A 97 -8.09 -2.56 -0.56
CA LYS A 97 -8.88 -2.78 -1.77
C LYS A 97 -8.61 -1.71 -2.82
N GLN A 98 -8.70 -0.43 -2.45
CA GLN A 98 -8.52 0.66 -3.40
C GLN A 98 -7.07 0.82 -3.84
N LEU A 99 -6.09 0.66 -2.94
CA LEU A 99 -4.66 0.67 -3.32
C LEU A 99 -4.34 -0.44 -4.32
N THR A 100 -4.88 -1.64 -4.09
CA THR A 100 -4.74 -2.79 -4.99
C THR A 100 -5.37 -2.50 -6.36
N GLN A 101 -6.59 -1.97 -6.38
CA GLN A 101 -7.27 -1.61 -7.62
C GLN A 101 -6.50 -0.55 -8.42
N THR A 102 -6.02 0.49 -7.75
CA THR A 102 -5.34 1.62 -8.40
C THR A 102 -3.96 1.24 -8.93
N PHE A 103 -3.13 0.58 -8.11
CA PHE A 103 -1.71 0.41 -8.46
C PHE A 103 -1.39 -0.97 -9.05
N ILE A 104 -2.18 -2.00 -8.77
CA ILE A 104 -1.87 -3.38 -9.17
C ILE A 104 -2.83 -3.90 -10.24
N LEU A 105 -4.14 -3.71 -10.07
CA LEU A 105 -5.14 -4.31 -10.96
C LEU A 105 -5.45 -3.47 -12.20
N ASP A 106 -5.17 -2.17 -12.20
CA ASP A 106 -5.18 -1.38 -13.44
C ASP A 106 -3.95 -1.76 -14.30
N PRO A 107 -4.14 -2.40 -15.48
CA PRO A 107 -3.02 -2.84 -16.30
C PRO A 107 -2.15 -1.69 -16.80
N LYS A 108 -2.73 -0.51 -17.06
CA LYS A 108 -1.97 0.66 -17.53
C LYS A 108 -1.09 1.22 -16.42
N MET A 109 -1.64 1.29 -15.20
CA MET A 109 -0.85 1.71 -14.04
C MET A 109 0.24 0.67 -13.75
N ARG A 110 -0.10 -0.62 -13.70
CA ARG A 110 0.85 -1.72 -13.47
C ARG A 110 2.02 -1.68 -14.47
N GLU A 111 1.71 -1.52 -15.76
CA GLU A 111 2.71 -1.36 -16.82
C GLU A 111 3.64 -0.18 -16.56
N ARG A 112 3.06 0.99 -16.28
CA ARG A 112 3.81 2.21 -16.03
C ARG A 112 4.70 2.11 -14.80
N LEU A 113 4.21 1.54 -13.71
CA LEU A 113 5.00 1.33 -12.49
C LEU A 113 6.19 0.42 -12.79
N ALA A 114 5.97 -0.70 -13.50
CA ALA A 114 7.02 -1.65 -13.85
C ALA A 114 8.10 -1.02 -14.75
N GLN A 115 7.72 -0.19 -15.73
CA GLN A 115 8.67 0.53 -16.58
C GLN A 115 9.52 1.55 -15.80
N LEU A 116 8.90 2.25 -14.84
CA LEU A 116 9.59 3.27 -14.06
C LEU A 116 10.49 2.67 -12.97
N ASN A 117 10.03 1.60 -12.31
CA ASN A 117 10.76 0.90 -11.25
C ASN A 117 10.20 -0.53 -11.04
N PRO A 118 10.78 -1.55 -11.71
CA PRO A 118 10.28 -2.92 -11.59
C PRO A 118 10.42 -3.47 -10.16
N THR A 119 11.52 -3.15 -9.49
CA THR A 119 11.79 -3.61 -8.11
C THR A 119 10.76 -3.08 -7.12
N ALA A 120 10.47 -1.78 -7.14
CA ALA A 120 9.46 -1.20 -6.23
C ALA A 120 8.04 -1.67 -6.59
N SER A 121 7.76 -1.91 -7.87
CA SER A 121 6.46 -2.43 -8.31
C SER A 121 6.20 -3.83 -7.78
N ALA A 122 7.16 -4.75 -7.93
CA ALA A 122 7.07 -6.10 -7.39
C ALA A 122 6.96 -6.10 -5.85
N ARG A 123 7.72 -5.24 -5.16
CA ARG A 123 7.61 -5.07 -3.69
C ARG A 123 6.22 -4.59 -3.28
N MET A 124 5.64 -3.64 -4.00
CA MET A 124 4.30 -3.13 -3.74
C MET A 124 3.23 -4.21 -3.84
N ALA A 125 3.26 -5.01 -4.91
CA ALA A 125 2.36 -6.15 -5.10
C ALA A 125 2.51 -7.16 -3.95
N ASN A 126 3.76 -7.51 -3.62
CA ASN A 126 4.08 -8.42 -2.53
C ASN A 126 3.55 -7.94 -1.18
N ARG A 127 3.63 -6.64 -0.87
CA ARG A 127 3.08 -6.07 0.38
C ARG A 127 1.56 -6.13 0.45
N LEU A 128 0.88 -5.90 -0.67
CA LEU A 128 -0.59 -5.98 -0.73
C LEU A 128 -1.08 -7.43 -0.61
N MET A 129 -0.37 -8.38 -1.23
CA MET A 129 -0.59 -9.82 -1.05
C MET A 129 -0.32 -10.25 0.39
N GLU A 130 0.79 -9.80 0.98
CA GLU A 130 1.14 -10.09 2.36
C GLU A 130 0.09 -9.55 3.35
N ALA A 131 -0.50 -8.39 3.10
CA ALA A 131 -1.59 -7.85 3.91
C ALA A 131 -2.83 -8.75 3.89
N SER A 132 -3.15 -9.37 2.75
CA SER A 132 -4.21 -10.39 2.66
C SER A 132 -3.81 -11.66 3.41
N ASN A 133 -2.60 -12.18 3.17
CA ASN A 133 -2.11 -13.42 3.81
C ASN A 133 -2.03 -13.33 5.34
N ARG A 134 -1.79 -12.12 5.87
CA ARG A 134 -1.78 -11.84 7.32
C ARG A 134 -3.16 -11.49 7.89
N ASN A 135 -4.24 -11.62 7.10
CA ASN A 135 -5.62 -11.31 7.48
C ASN A 135 -5.83 -9.85 7.92
N TYR A 136 -5.07 -8.88 7.38
CA TYR A 136 -5.34 -7.46 7.61
C TYR A 136 -6.54 -6.97 6.80
N TRP A 137 -6.83 -7.67 5.69
CA TRP A 137 -8.06 -7.54 4.92
C TRP A 137 -8.33 -8.85 4.18
N GLN A 138 -9.56 -9.02 3.67
CA GLN A 138 -9.98 -10.22 2.95
C GLN A 138 -10.59 -9.80 1.60
N PRO A 139 -9.82 -9.88 0.49
CA PRO A 139 -10.40 -9.77 -0.86
C PRO A 139 -11.41 -10.90 -1.13
N ASP A 140 -12.20 -10.80 -2.19
CA ASP A 140 -12.96 -11.96 -2.71
C ASP A 140 -12.05 -12.87 -3.54
N ASP A 141 -12.55 -14.05 -3.96
CA ASP A 141 -11.75 -15.02 -4.71
C ASP A 141 -11.28 -14.48 -6.05
N GLU A 142 -12.12 -13.68 -6.72
CA GLU A 142 -11.79 -13.05 -8.00
C GLU A 142 -10.64 -12.06 -7.84
N MET A 143 -10.72 -11.16 -6.85
CA MET A 143 -9.67 -10.18 -6.56
C MET A 143 -8.39 -10.88 -6.09
N ARG A 144 -8.48 -11.95 -5.29
CA ARG A 144 -7.31 -12.77 -4.91
C ARG A 144 -6.59 -13.33 -6.14
N ALA A 145 -7.34 -13.93 -7.05
CA ALA A 145 -6.77 -14.50 -8.28
C ALA A 145 -6.13 -13.43 -9.15
N ALA A 146 -6.81 -12.29 -9.33
CA ALA A 146 -6.29 -11.16 -10.11
C ALA A 146 -5.03 -10.54 -9.48
N MET A 147 -4.97 -10.43 -8.15
CA MET A 147 -3.78 -9.98 -7.43
C MET A 147 -2.60 -10.93 -7.65
N LYS A 148 -2.84 -12.25 -7.56
CA LYS A 148 -1.79 -13.24 -7.80
C LYS A 148 -1.23 -13.12 -9.23
N GLN A 149 -2.11 -13.10 -10.23
CA GLN A 149 -1.71 -12.94 -11.62
C GLN A 149 -0.89 -11.65 -11.85
N ALA A 150 -1.38 -10.53 -11.31
CA ALA A 150 -0.67 -9.26 -11.43
C ALA A 150 0.69 -9.24 -10.72
N SER A 151 0.83 -9.97 -9.61
CA SER A 151 2.08 -10.14 -8.89
C SER A 151 3.07 -10.98 -9.70
N ASP A 152 2.63 -12.13 -10.23
CA ASP A 152 3.44 -13.01 -11.08
C ASP A 152 3.97 -12.21 -12.30
N GLU A 153 3.12 -11.45 -12.99
CA GLU A 153 3.53 -10.58 -14.12
C GLU A 153 4.59 -9.54 -13.73
N LEU A 154 4.51 -8.97 -12.52
CA LEU A 154 5.49 -8.01 -12.03
C LEU A 154 6.82 -8.66 -11.66
N GLU A 155 6.79 -9.91 -11.19
CA GLU A 155 7.99 -10.71 -10.95
C GLU A 155 8.68 -11.09 -12.26
N ASP A 156 7.94 -11.55 -13.27
CA ASP A 156 8.49 -11.86 -14.60
C ASP A 156 9.25 -10.65 -15.19
N ARG A 157 8.64 -9.45 -15.12
CA ARG A 157 9.26 -8.20 -15.59
C ARG A 157 10.49 -7.82 -14.79
N LEU A 158 10.50 -8.08 -13.47
CA LEU A 158 11.66 -7.83 -12.62
C LEU A 158 12.83 -8.75 -12.99
N GLU A 159 12.54 -9.99 -13.37
CA GLU A 159 13.53 -10.97 -13.84
C GLU A 159 13.98 -10.76 -15.30
N GLY A 160 13.36 -9.80 -16.00
CA GLY A 160 13.67 -9.48 -17.40
C GLY A 160 12.97 -10.41 -18.41
N VAL A 161 12.00 -11.20 -17.95
CA VAL A 161 11.12 -12.02 -18.80
C VAL A 161 9.96 -11.14 -19.24
N PHE A 162 10.08 -10.53 -20.42
CA PHE A 162 8.97 -9.84 -21.06
C PHE A 162 8.24 -10.83 -21.95
N GLU A 163 6.97 -11.15 -21.65
CA GLU A 163 6.11 -11.79 -22.65
C GLU A 163 6.05 -10.88 -23.88
N THR A 164 6.75 -11.27 -24.94
CA THR A 164 6.63 -10.61 -26.23
C THR A 164 5.24 -11.00 -26.76
N PRO A 165 4.32 -10.06 -27.02
CA PRO A 165 3.03 -10.41 -27.60
C PRO A 165 3.30 -11.18 -28.89
N ALA A 166 2.75 -12.38 -29.01
CA ALA A 166 2.86 -13.18 -30.21
C ALA A 166 2.35 -12.32 -31.38
N LEU A 167 3.28 -11.85 -32.23
CA LEU A 167 2.97 -11.22 -33.49
C LEU A 167 2.00 -12.16 -34.21
N GLN A 168 0.75 -11.71 -34.36
CA GLN A 168 -0.21 -12.36 -35.24
C GLN A 168 0.46 -12.41 -36.61
N ARG A 169 0.90 -13.62 -37.00
CA ARG A 169 1.25 -13.93 -38.37
C ARG A 169 -0.07 -13.86 -39.15
N VAL A 170 -0.36 -12.68 -39.68
CA VAL A 170 -1.35 -12.52 -40.74
C VAL A 170 -0.70 -13.14 -41.98
N GLY A 171 -1.06 -14.39 -42.24
CA GLY A 171 -0.94 -15.02 -43.55
C GLY A 171 -2.23 -14.84 -44.33
#